data_AF-S4PAF0-F1
#
_entry.id   AF-S4PAF0-F1
#
_cell.length_a   1.000
_cell.length_b   1.000
_cell.length_c   1.000
_cell.angle_alpha   90.00
_cell.angle_beta   90.00
_cell.angle_gamma   90.00
#
_symmetry.space_group_name_H-M   'P 1'
#
loop_
_entity.id
_entity.type
_entity.pdbx_description
1 polymer ?
#
loop_
_entity_poly.entity_id
_entity_poly.type
_entity_poly.pdbx_seq_one_letter_code
_entity_poly.pdbx_strand_id
1 'polypeptide(L)' 'MNLLLMQAGYPPVIVAKQHRHLYYQHLQTANEGDVRPFVRFIAQCTERTLNLYLWATSEFSPSVPAIGTPHIL' A
#
# COMPACT_ATOMS: atom_id res chain seq x y z
N MET A 1 4.97 0.06 -11.89
CA MET A 1 4.36 0.44 -10.60
C MET A 1 5.32 0.16 -9.44
N ASN A 2 5.44 -1.08 -8.94
CA ASN A 2 6.22 -1.36 -7.72
C ASN A 2 7.70 -1.00 -7.81
N LEU A 3 8.35 -1.18 -8.97
CA LEU A 3 9.74 -0.75 -9.14
C LEU A 3 9.94 0.75 -8.87
N LEU A 4 9.07 1.60 -9.44
CA LEU A 4 9.13 3.06 -9.23
C LEU A 4 8.82 3.43 -7.79
N LEU A 5 7.83 2.76 -7.17
CA LEU A 5 7.49 2.96 -5.76
C LEU A 5 8.69 2.62 -4.86
N MET A 6 9.36 1.50 -5.11
CA MET A 6 10.54 1.08 -4.36
C MET A 6 11.72 2.03 -4.55
N GLN A 7 11.95 2.51 -5.77
CA GLN A 7 12.96 3.55 -6.03
C GLN A 7 12.67 4.85 -5.27
N ALA A 8 11.40 5.16 -5.01
CA ALA A 8 10.96 6.31 -4.22
C ALA A 8 10.85 6.04 -2.71
N GLY A 9 11.24 4.85 -2.22
CA GLY A 9 11.21 4.50 -0.81
C GLY A 9 9.87 4.00 -0.27
N TYR A 10 8.89 3.73 -1.14
CA TYR A 10 7.62 3.13 -0.76
C TYR A 10 7.70 1.58 -0.75
N PRO A 11 6.94 0.90 0.13
CA PRO A 11 6.84 -0.55 0.10
C PRO A 11 6.16 -1.04 -1.19
N PRO A 12 6.37 -2.31 -1.60
CA PRO A 12 5.66 -2.89 -2.73
C PRO A 12 4.16 -2.95 -2.46
N VAL A 13 3.37 -2.41 -3.38
CA VAL A 13 1.91 -2.29 -3.24
C VAL A 13 1.22 -3.47 -3.90
N ILE A 14 0.13 -3.93 -3.28
CA ILE A 14 -0.67 -5.08 -3.73
C ILE A 14 -2.07 -4.62 -4.13
N VAL A 15 -2.43 -4.85 -5.40
CA VAL A 15 -3.82 -4.71 -5.85
C VAL A 15 -4.53 -6.06 -5.61
N ALA A 16 -5.42 -6.09 -4.62
CA ALA A 16 -6.10 -7.33 -4.22
C ALA A 16 -7.01 -7.87 -5.34
N LYS A 17 -7.02 -9.20 -5.51
CA LYS A 17 -7.82 -9.89 -6.55
C LYS A 17 -9.32 -9.52 -6.51
N GLN A 18 -9.87 -9.31 -5.32
CA GLN A 18 -11.27 -8.90 -5.12
C GLN A 18 -11.60 -7.54 -5.77
N HIS A 19 -10.62 -6.65 -5.89
CA HIS A 19 -10.76 -5.32 -6.50
C HIS A 19 -10.54 -5.32 -8.02
N ARG A 20 -10.47 -6.50 -8.65
CA ARG A 20 -10.26 -6.64 -10.11
C ARG A 20 -11.28 -5.84 -10.91
N HIS A 21 -12.54 -5.83 -10.50
CA HIS A 21 -13.59 -5.08 -11.20
C HIS A 21 -13.33 -3.56 -11.16
N LEU A 22 -13.01 -3.00 -10.00
CA LEU A 22 -12.66 -1.58 -9.84
C LEU A 22 -11.41 -1.20 -10.64
N TYR A 23 -10.40 -2.08 -10.64
CA TYR A 23 -9.17 -1.86 -11.40
C TYR A 23 -9.47 -1.65 -12.88
N TYR A 24 -10.27 -2.53 -13.50
CA TYR A 24 -10.66 -2.38 -14.91
C TYR A 24 -11.58 -1.20 -15.15
N GLN A 25 -12.51 -0.91 -14.23
CA GLN A 25 -13.38 0.26 -14.35
C GLN A 25 -12.57 1.56 -14.38
N HIS A 26 -11.59 1.71 -13.49
CA HIS A 26 -10.74 2.91 -13.46
C HIS A 26 -9.79 2.99 -14.66
N LEU A 27 -9.34 1.86 -15.19
CA LEU A 27 -8.60 1.84 -16.47
C LEU A 27 -9.48 2.29 -17.65
N GLN A 28 -10.74 1.86 -17.68
CA GLN A 28 -11.68 2.27 -18.71
C GLN A 28 -11.90 3.79 -18.68
N THR A 29 -12.15 4.36 -17.49
CA THR A 29 -12.25 5.82 -17.32
C THR A 29 -10.96 6.55 -17.70
N ALA A 30 -9.79 5.95 -17.43
CA ALA A 30 -8.51 6.49 -17.85
C ALA A 30 -8.34 6.49 -19.38
N ASN A 31 -8.79 5.44 -20.06
CA ASN A 31 -8.80 5.36 -21.53
C ASN A 31 -9.72 6.41 -22.16
N GLU A 32 -10.80 6.80 -21.47
CA GLU A 32 -11.71 7.88 -21.87
C GLU A 32 -11.12 9.29 -21.61
N GLY A 33 -9.95 9.37 -20.98
CA GLY A 33 -9.16 10.60 -20.83
C GLY A 33 -8.97 11.06 -19.38
N ASP A 34 -9.67 10.47 -18.40
CA ASP A 34 -9.52 10.84 -16.99
C ASP A 34 -8.74 9.78 -16.19
N VAL A 35 -7.44 10.01 -16.02
CA VAL A 35 -6.54 9.11 -15.27
C VAL A 35 -6.65 9.24 -13.75
N ARG A 36 -7.28 10.31 -13.24
CA ARG A 36 -7.28 10.63 -11.80
C ARG A 36 -7.92 9.53 -10.94
N PRO A 37 -9.03 8.88 -11.34
CA PRO A 37 -9.61 7.77 -10.58
C PRO A 37 -8.63 6.60 -10.43
N PHE A 38 -7.88 6.26 -11.47
CA PHE A 38 -6.89 5.18 -11.42
C PHE A 38 -5.74 5.52 -10.48
N VAL A 39 -5.21 6.74 -10.53
CA VAL A 39 -4.15 7.20 -9.61
C VAL A 39 -4.63 7.14 -8.16
N ARG A 40 -5.85 7.61 -7.87
CA ARG A 40 -6.46 7.54 -6.53
C ARG A 40 -6.63 6.10 -6.05
N PHE A 41 -7.04 5.19 -6.95
CA PHE A 41 -7.15 3.76 -6.64
C PHE A 41 -5.80 3.15 -6.22
N ILE A 42 -4.72 3.48 -6.94
CA ILE A 42 -3.37 3.03 -6.56
C ILE A 42 -2.93 3.67 -5.22
N ALA A 43 -3.27 4.94 -4.97
CA ALA A 43 -2.99 5.60 -3.70
C ALA A 43 -3.69 4.89 -2.52
N GLN A 44 -4.96 4.51 -2.67
CA GLN A 44 -5.69 3.73 -1.65
C GLN A 44 -5.07 2.34 -1.42
N CYS A 45 -4.61 1.67 -2.48
CA CYS A 45 -3.86 0.41 -2.32
C CYS A 45 -2.56 0.63 -1.54
N THR A 46 -1.87 1.73 -1.81
CA THR A 46 -0.63 2.12 -1.13
C THR A 46 -0.86 2.41 0.34
N GLU A 47 -1.90 3.18 0.67
CA GLU A 47 -2.33 3.46 2.04
C GLU A 47 -2.63 2.17 2.81
N ARG A 48 -3.43 1.26 2.23
CA ARG A 48 -3.71 -0.04 2.86
C ARG A 48 -2.43 -0.84 3.11
N THR A 49 -1.50 -0.87 2.15
CA THR A 49 -0.20 -1.53 2.34
C THR A 49 0.56 -0.90 3.50
N LEU A 50 0.69 0.43 3.55
CA LEU A 50 1.38 1.12 4.65
C LEU A 50 0.74 0.83 6.01
N ASN A 51 -0.59 0.87 6.10
CA ASN A 51 -1.32 0.55 7.32
C ASN A 51 -1.04 -0.89 7.80
N LEU A 52 -0.94 -1.86 6.87
CA LEU A 52 -0.58 -3.23 7.23
C LEU A 52 0.83 -3.34 7.80
N TYR A 53 1.81 -2.63 7.23
CA TYR A 53 3.18 -2.62 7.75
C TYR A 53 3.26 -1.96 9.13
N LEU A 54 2.58 -0.83 9.32
CA LEU A 54 2.51 -0.13 10.61
C LEU A 54 1.85 -1.01 11.67
N TRP A 55 0.71 -1.62 11.34
CA TRP A 55 0.01 -2.54 12.25
C TRP A 55 0.86 -3.76 12.61
N ALA A 56 1.48 -4.41 11.62
CA ALA A 56 2.32 -5.58 11.90
C ALA A 56 3.52 -5.20 12.78
N THR A 57 4.15 -4.05 12.54
CA THR A 57 5.28 -3.61 13.36
C THR A 57 4.86 -3.19 14.77
N SER A 58 3.68 -2.60 14.97
CA SER A 58 3.17 -2.29 16.30
C SER A 58 2.77 -3.53 17.10
N GLU A 59 2.10 -4.50 16.48
CA GLU A 59 1.61 -5.70 17.16
C GLU A 59 2.73 -6.70 17.48
N PHE A 60 3.70 -6.87 16.58
CA PHE A 60 4.77 -7.87 16.75
C PHE A 60 6.05 -7.31 17.38
N SER A 61 6.20 -5.98 17.51
CA SER A 61 7.32 -5.34 18.22
C SER A 61 7.63 -5.98 19.59
N PRO A 62 6.67 -6.24 20.49
CA PRO A 62 6.98 -6.83 21.80
C PRO A 62 7.42 -8.31 21.73
N SER A 63 7.11 -9.03 20.65
CA SER A 63 7.42 -10.45 20.50
C SER A 63 8.74 -10.76 19.78
N VAL A 64 9.38 -9.75 19.17
CA VAL A 64 10.61 -9.93 18.40
C VAL A 64 11.77 -9.21 19.12
N PRO A 65 12.69 -9.94 19.77
CA PRO A 65 13.77 -9.35 20.57
C PRO A 65 14.68 -8.37 19.80
N ALA A 66 14.78 -8.53 18.46
CA ALA A 66 15.59 -7.68 17.58
C ALA A 66 14.93 -6.34 17.20
N ILE A 67 13.61 -6.15 17.46
CA ILE A 67 12.86 -4.93 17.11
C ILE A 67 12.83 -3.93 18.29
N GLY A 68 13.53 -4.26 19.39
CA GLY A 68 13.82 -3.35 20.47
C GLY A 68 12.70 -3.32 21.51
N THR A 69 13.10 -3.59 22.74
CA THR A 69 12.35 -3.19 23.94
C THR A 69 12.02 -1.70 23.80
N PRO A 70 10.75 -1.28 23.95
CA PRO A 70 10.47 0.13 24.10
C PRO A 70 11.22 0.59 25.36
N HIS A 71 12.25 1.41 25.21
CA HIS A 71 12.84 2.12 26.34
C HIS A 71 11.75 3.05 26.87
N ILE A 72 11.06 2.57 27.91
CA ILE A 72 10.11 3.32 28.73
C ILE A 72 10.94 4.38 29.47
N LEU A 73 10.62 5.67 29.23
CA LEU A 73 10.87 6.72 30.21
C LEU A 73 9.84 6.58 31.34
#